data_AF-A0A183HUM1-F1
#
_entry.id   AF-A0A183HUM1-F1
#
_cell.length_a   1.000
_cell.length_b   1.000
_cell.length_c   1.000
_cell.angle_alpha   90.00
_cell.angle_beta   90.00
_cell.angle_gamma   90.00
#
_symmetry.space_group_name_H-M   'P 1'
#
loop_
_entity.id
_entity.type
_entity.pdbx_description
1 polymer ?
#
loop_
_entity_poly.entity_id
_entity_poly.type
_entity_poly.pdbx_seq_one_letter_code
_entity_poly.pdbx_strand_id
1 'polypeptide(L)'
;GLAIAVFIYVKTQTTPIFPVSCYLNVLIILDRSDSVKGGFNRSRDFVVNVSDELDIGPATHRVAMIVYSGLSYRREVFKWNFAKNNQQFKKTVLALRAIGGTTNTKFEKFSF
;
A
#
# COMPACT_ATOMS: atom_id res chain seq x y z
N GLY A 1 26.88 22.59 -37.67
CA GLY A 1 26.65 22.36 -36.23
C GLY A 1 26.17 20.94 -36.03
N LEU A 2 26.84 20.17 -35.18
CA LEU A 2 26.46 18.77 -34.89
C LEU A 2 25.37 18.74 -33.83
N ALA A 3 24.24 18.11 -34.13
CA ALA A 3 23.21 17.80 -33.14
C ALA A 3 23.64 16.56 -32.35
N ILE A 4 23.73 16.70 -31.02
CA ILE A 4 23.98 15.59 -30.11
C ILE A 4 22.65 14.87 -29.88
N ALA A 5 22.53 13.63 -30.34
CA ALA A 5 21.42 12.76 -29.98
C ALA A 5 21.64 12.25 -28.55
N VAL A 6 20.78 12.70 -27.62
CA VAL A 6 20.74 12.16 -26.25
C VAL A 6 19.88 10.90 -26.28
N PHE A 7 20.52 9.74 -26.23
CA PHE A 7 19.81 8.47 -26.00
C PHE A 7 19.55 8.33 -24.49
N ILE A 8 18.30 8.53 -24.07
CA ILE A 8 17.88 8.21 -22.71
C ILE A 8 17.79 6.68 -22.61
N TYR A 9 18.78 6.06 -21.97
CA TYR A 9 18.74 4.63 -21.66
C TYR A 9 17.82 4.39 -20.47
N VAL A 10 16.58 3.98 -20.74
CA VAL A 10 15.65 3.49 -19.71
C VAL A 10 15.81 1.98 -19.59
N LYS A 11 16.45 1.52 -18.50
CA LYS A 11 16.51 0.09 -18.19
C LYS A 11 15.19 -0.32 -17.54
N THR A 12 14.36 -1.07 -18.25
CA THR A 12 13.20 -1.75 -17.66
C THR A 12 13.69 -2.79 -16.64
N GLN A 13 13.17 -2.74 -15.41
CA GLN A 13 13.53 -3.67 -14.35
C GLN A 13 12.94 -5.05 -14.64
N THR A 14 13.78 -6.03 -14.98
CA THR A 14 13.37 -7.40 -15.36
C THR A 14 13.25 -8.36 -14.18
N THR A 15 13.69 -7.93 -12.99
CA THR A 15 13.64 -8.72 -11.75
C THR A 15 12.47 -8.27 -10.89
N PRO A 16 11.64 -9.18 -10.33
CA PRO A 16 10.56 -8.80 -9.43
C PRO A 16 11.10 -7.98 -8.26
N ILE A 17 10.38 -6.93 -7.87
CA ILE A 17 10.82 -5.98 -6.83
C ILE A 17 11.02 -6.70 -5.49
N PHE A 18 10.25 -7.76 -5.26
CA PHE A 18 10.34 -8.63 -4.09
C PHE A 18 10.73 -10.06 -4.51
N PRO A 19 11.67 -10.72 -3.81
CA PRO A 19 12.01 -12.10 -4.10
C PRO A 19 10.84 -13.03 -3.76
N VAL A 20 10.28 -13.71 -4.76
CA VAL A 20 9.12 -14.63 -4.65
C VAL A 20 9.32 -15.83 -3.71
N SER A 21 10.54 -16.14 -3.29
CA SER A 21 10.85 -17.29 -2.42
C SER A 21 11.22 -16.94 -0.98
N CYS A 22 11.20 -15.66 -0.61
CA CYS A 22 11.53 -15.24 0.75
C CYS A 22 10.29 -14.99 1.60
N TYR A 23 10.36 -15.36 2.88
CA TYR A 23 9.38 -14.95 3.88
C TYR A 23 9.51 -13.43 4.10
N LEU A 24 8.53 -12.66 3.65
CA LEU A 24 8.51 -11.19 3.74
C LEU A 24 7.31 -10.74 4.58
N ASN A 25 7.53 -9.83 5.53
CA ASN A 25 6.45 -9.18 6.26
C ASN A 25 6.34 -7.73 5.80
N VAL A 26 5.18 -7.33 5.29
CA VAL A 26 4.91 -5.97 4.84
C VAL A 26 3.86 -5.35 5.76
N LEU A 27 4.23 -4.26 6.42
CA LEU A 27 3.29 -3.42 7.16
C LEU A 27 2.94 -2.19 6.32
N ILE A 28 1.66 -2.03 6.00
CA ILE A 28 1.14 -0.87 5.27
C ILE A 28 0.46 0.05 6.27
N ILE A 29 0.82 1.33 6.26
CA ILE A 29 0.13 2.36 7.02
C ILE A 29 -0.54 3.30 6.03
N LEU A 30 -1.87 3.26 5.98
CA LEU A 30 -2.68 4.00 5.02
C LEU A 30 -3.45 5.13 5.70
N ASP A 31 -3.19 6.36 5.27
CA ASP A 31 -3.99 7.52 5.65
C ASP A 31 -5.33 7.50 4.88
N ARG A 32 -6.43 7.55 5.62
CA ARG A 32 -7.83 7.56 5.15
C ARG A 32 -8.45 8.95 5.15
N SER A 33 -7.67 9.98 5.50
CA SER A 33 -8.10 11.37 5.40
C SER A 33 -8.38 11.77 3.94
N ASP A 34 -9.38 12.64 3.74
CA ASP A 34 -9.65 13.29 2.46
C ASP A 34 -9.24 14.76 2.51
N SER A 35 -8.09 15.04 3.14
CA SER A 35 -7.54 16.39 3.28
C SER A 35 -7.29 17.07 1.93
N VAL A 36 -7.04 16.27 0.90
CA VAL A 36 -7.00 16.68 -0.51
C VAL A 36 -8.04 15.85 -1.25
N LYS A 37 -8.91 16.51 -2.04
CA LYS A 37 -9.97 15.85 -2.82
C LYS A 37 -9.40 14.67 -3.62
N GLY A 38 -9.83 13.46 -3.28
CA GLY A 38 -9.40 12.23 -3.97
C GLY A 38 -7.97 11.77 -3.65
N GLY A 39 -7.33 12.36 -2.64
CA GLY A 39 -6.01 11.92 -2.13
C GLY A 39 -6.07 10.49 -1.64
N PHE A 40 -7.10 10.16 -0.84
CA PHE A 40 -7.31 8.80 -0.36
C PHE A 40 -7.43 7.77 -1.49
N ASN A 41 -8.21 8.07 -2.53
CA ASN A 41 -8.40 7.15 -3.65
C ASN A 41 -7.06 6.84 -4.34
N ARG A 42 -6.21 7.85 -4.55
CA ARG A 42 -4.86 7.65 -5.12
C ARG A 42 -3.97 6.79 -4.21
N SER A 43 -3.98 7.03 -2.89
CA SER A 43 -3.21 6.22 -1.94
C SER A 43 -3.70 4.77 -1.88
N ARG A 44 -5.02 4.55 -1.94
CA ARG A 44 -5.64 3.23 -2.00
C ARG A 44 -5.25 2.49 -3.28
N ASP A 45 -5.33 3.17 -4.43
CA ASP A 45 -4.99 2.58 -5.72
C ASP A 45 -3.49 2.26 -5.81
N PHE A 46 -2.64 3.09 -5.20
CA PHE A 46 -1.21 2.78 -5.04
C PHE A 46 -0.98 1.51 -4.22
N VAL A 47 -1.68 1.32 -3.10
CA VAL A 47 -1.58 0.08 -2.30
C VAL A 47 -2.03 -1.15 -3.11
N VAL A 48 -3.06 -1.01 -3.95
CA VAL A 48 -3.49 -2.07 -4.87
C VAL A 48 -2.40 -2.41 -5.89
N ASN A 49 -1.77 -1.40 -6.49
CA ASN A 49 -0.71 -1.60 -7.47
C ASN A 49 0.54 -2.24 -6.83
N VAL A 50 0.93 -1.81 -5.63
CA VAL A 50 2.05 -2.45 -4.89
C VAL A 50 1.75 -3.93 -4.60
N SER A 51 0.49 -4.28 -4.36
CA SER A 51 0.12 -5.67 -4.12
C SER A 51 0.32 -6.58 -5.34
N ASP A 52 0.43 -6.04 -6.56
CA ASP A 52 0.75 -6.83 -7.75
C ASP A 52 2.20 -7.32 -7.79
N GLU A 53 3.08 -6.65 -7.05
CA GLU A 53 4.49 -7.02 -6.93
C GLU A 53 4.75 -8.00 -5.78
N LEU A 54 3.73 -8.28 -4.96
CA LEU A 54 3.82 -9.16 -3.79
C LEU A 54 3.16 -10.51 -4.08
N ASP A 55 3.81 -11.61 -3.71
CA ASP A 55 3.16 -12.92 -3.58
C ASP A 55 2.49 -13.05 -2.19
N ILE A 56 1.28 -12.50 -2.05
CA ILE A 56 0.59 -12.43 -0.75
C ILE A 56 0.07 -13.80 -0.34
N GLY A 57 0.48 -14.28 0.83
CA GLY A 57 0.02 -15.56 1.35
C GLY A 57 0.49 -15.84 2.77
N PRO A 58 -0.12 -16.82 3.47
CA PRO A 58 0.19 -17.12 4.86
C PRO A 58 1.59 -17.72 5.09
N ALA A 59 2.24 -18.21 4.04
CA ALA A 59 3.60 -18.77 4.07
C ALA A 59 4.60 -18.04 3.16
N THR A 60 4.16 -17.01 2.45
CA THR A 60 4.94 -16.22 1.49
C THR A 60 5.06 -14.78 2.01
N HIS A 61 4.56 -13.77 1.28
CA HIS A 61 4.55 -12.40 1.76
C HIS A 61 3.33 -12.17 2.67
N ARG A 62 3.56 -12.04 3.99
CA ARG A 62 2.51 -11.70 4.95
C ARG A 62 2.31 -10.19 4.97
N VAL A 63 1.06 -9.76 4.86
CA VAL A 63 0.71 -8.33 4.92
C VAL A 63 -0.13 -8.04 6.15
N ALA A 64 0.21 -6.98 6.85
CA ALA A 64 -0.63 -6.31 7.84
C ALA A 64 -0.87 -4.87 7.38
N MET A 65 -1.99 -4.28 7.78
CA MET A 65 -2.34 -2.92 7.39
C MET A 65 -2.97 -2.17 8.56
N ILE A 66 -2.51 -0.94 8.80
CA ILE A 66 -3.19 0.02 9.66
C ILE A 66 -3.81 1.07 8.76
N VAL A 67 -5.10 1.30 8.94
CA VAL A 67 -5.81 2.40 8.27
C VAL A 67 -6.21 3.41 9.34
N TYR A 68 -5.84 4.68 9.17
CA TYR A 68 -6.16 5.73 10.14
C TYR A 68 -6.85 6.91 9.44
N SER A 69 -7.87 7.51 10.07
CA SER A 69 -8.50 8.74 9.58
C SER A 69 -8.33 9.89 10.59
N GLY A 70 -8.27 11.12 10.10
CA GLY A 70 -8.26 12.33 10.92
C GLY A 70 -9.53 12.55 11.76
N LEU A 71 -9.47 13.56 12.65
CA LEU A 71 -10.40 14.08 13.68
C LEU A 71 -11.21 13.09 14.55
N SER A 72 -11.68 11.97 14.01
CA SER A 72 -12.47 10.95 14.74
C SER A 72 -11.65 9.73 15.16
N TYR A 73 -10.33 9.71 14.91
CA TYR A 73 -9.40 8.62 15.31
C TYR A 73 -9.88 7.21 14.97
N ARG A 74 -10.70 7.03 13.92
CA ARG A 74 -11.14 5.70 13.51
C ARG A 74 -9.92 4.98 12.92
N ARG A 75 -9.42 4.03 13.69
CA ARG A 75 -8.24 3.22 13.36
C ARG A 75 -8.71 1.79 13.17
N GLU A 76 -8.47 1.24 11.99
CA GLU A 76 -8.74 -0.17 11.68
C GLU A 76 -7.39 -0.88 11.54
N VAL A 77 -7.22 -1.99 12.27
CA VAL A 77 -6.01 -2.82 12.22
C VAL A 77 -6.35 -4.14 11.53
N PHE A 78 -5.77 -4.33 10.36
CA PHE A 78 -5.74 -5.60 9.65
C PHE A 78 -4.49 -6.35 10.09
N LYS A 79 -4.68 -7.37 10.93
CA LYS A 79 -3.58 -8.21 11.45
C LYS A 79 -2.92 -9.02 10.34
N TRP A 80 -1.76 -9.61 10.64
CA TRP A 80 -1.11 -10.55 9.74
C TRP A 80 -2.07 -11.62 9.22
N ASN A 81 -1.93 -11.98 7.94
CA ASN A 81 -2.74 -13.00 7.26
C ASN A 81 -4.24 -12.70 7.18
N PHE A 82 -4.66 -11.42 7.26
CA PHE A 82 -6.05 -11.00 7.01
C PHE A 82 -6.50 -11.31 5.57
N ALA A 83 -5.57 -11.28 4.62
CA ALA A 83 -5.75 -11.74 3.25
C ALA A 83 -4.91 -13.01 3.01
N LYS A 84 -5.51 -14.01 2.37
CA LYS A 84 -4.85 -15.29 2.03
C LYS A 84 -4.21 -15.29 0.65
N ASN A 85 -4.56 -14.32 -0.19
CA ASN A 85 -4.05 -14.12 -1.54
C ASN A 85 -4.25 -12.66 -1.99
N ASN A 86 -3.62 -12.29 -3.11
CA ASN A 86 -3.72 -10.95 -3.70
C ASN A 86 -5.15 -10.55 -4.01
N GLN A 87 -6.00 -11.46 -4.49
CA GLN A 87 -7.39 -11.15 -4.82
C GLN A 87 -8.18 -10.71 -3.58
N GLN A 88 -8.04 -11.43 -2.46
CA GLN A 88 -8.68 -11.08 -1.19
C GLN A 88 -8.12 -9.77 -0.63
N PHE A 89 -6.81 -9.55 -0.75
CA PHE A 89 -6.16 -8.29 -0.37
C PHE A 89 -6.77 -7.11 -1.14
N LYS A 90 -6.76 -7.17 -2.48
CA LYS A 90 -7.31 -6.12 -3.35
C LYS A 90 -8.78 -5.85 -3.06
N LYS A 91 -9.60 -6.90 -2.91
CA LYS A 91 -11.02 -6.76 -2.58
C LYS A 91 -11.22 -6.00 -1.25
N THR A 92 -10.39 -6.29 -0.25
CA THR A 92 -10.45 -5.64 1.06
C THR A 92 -10.04 -4.17 0.97
N VAL A 93 -8.92 -3.88 0.31
CA VAL A 93 -8.40 -2.51 0.15
C VAL A 93 -9.34 -1.63 -0.69
N LEU A 94 -9.88 -2.17 -1.78
CA LEU A 94 -10.82 -1.45 -2.66
C LEU A 94 -12.17 -1.14 -1.98
N ALA A 95 -12.55 -1.91 -0.95
CA ALA A 95 -13.75 -1.65 -0.16
C ALA A 95 -13.59 -0.45 0.81
N LEU A 96 -12.36 -0.01 1.08
CA LEU A 96 -12.12 1.17 1.91
C LEU A 96 -12.62 2.43 1.18
N ARG A 97 -13.37 3.27 1.92
CA ARG A 97 -13.93 4.55 1.43
C ARG A 97 -13.33 5.70 2.21
N ALA A 98 -13.05 6.84 1.57
CA ALA A 98 -12.55 8.02 2.28
C ALA A 98 -13.50 8.39 3.44
N ILE A 99 -12.93 8.76 4.58
CA ILE A 99 -13.68 9.35 5.70
C ILE A 99 -13.39 10.85 5.63
N GLY A 100 -14.40 11.67 5.33
CA GLY A 100 -14.22 13.12 5.23
C GLY A 100 -13.62 13.72 6.51
N GLY A 101 -12.69 14.68 6.37
CA GLY A 101 -12.04 15.39 7.49
C GLY A 101 -10.53 15.64 7.30
N THR A 102 -9.96 16.53 8.13
CA THR A 102 -8.55 16.97 8.10
C THR A 102 -7.60 16.04 8.89
N THR A 103 -6.33 15.93 8.46
CA THR A 103 -5.30 15.03 9.02
C THR A 103 -4.64 15.58 10.30
N ASN A 104 -4.50 14.74 11.33
CA ASN A 104 -3.64 14.97 12.51
C ASN A 104 -2.94 13.65 12.87
N THR A 105 -1.61 13.60 12.75
CA THR A 105 -0.83 12.37 12.95
C THR A 105 -0.39 12.25 14.41
N LYS A 106 -0.98 11.30 15.16
CA LYS A 106 -0.41 10.79 16.42
C LYS A 106 0.02 9.33 16.22
N PHE A 107 1.31 9.06 16.40
CA PHE A 107 1.84 7.69 16.45
C PHE A 107 1.74 7.15 17.88
N GLU A 108 1.07 6.02 18.05
CA GLU A 108 1.05 5.23 19.28
C GLU A 108 1.52 3.81 18.98
N LYS A 109 2.07 3.12 19.99
CA LYS A 109 2.68 1.80 19.86
C LYS A 109 1.67 0.77 19.32
N PHE A 110 2.03 0.07 18.25
CA PHE A 110 1.20 -0.98 17.65
C PHE A 110 1.69 -2.37 18.08
N SER A 111 0.74 -3.29 18.32
CA SER A 111 1.02 -4.71 18.53
C SER A 111 0.33 -5.51 17.44
N PHE A 112 1.09 -6.35 16.74
CA PHE A 112 0.62 -7.17 15.62
C PHE A 112 0.77 -8.65 15.90
#